data_AF-A0A8T4LPS6-F1
#
_entry.id   AF-A0A8T4LPS6-F1
#
_cell.length_a   1.000
_cell.length_b   1.000
_cell.length_c   1.000
_cell.angle_alpha   90.00
_cell.angle_beta   90.00
_cell.angle_gamma   90.00
#
_symmetry.space_group_name_H-M   'P 1'
#
loop_
_entity.id
_entity.type
_entity.pdbx_description
1 polymer ?
#
loop_
_entity_poly.entity_id
_entity_poly.type
_entity_poly.pdbx_seq_one_letter_code
_entity_poly.pdbx_strand_id
1 'polypeptide(L)'
;MAVIEEEIVHWWKDEKGESHRNALRLERDDAQEINGFPRDGIITVRIMNTVAQQAIKLSPDEALRISTQLLAVAKDLLNQKRSLWQGHNE
;
A
#
# COMPACT_ATOMS: atom_id res chain seq x y z
N MET A 1 7.90 9.45 6.35
CA MET A 1 8.05 7.99 6.44
C MET A 1 6.71 7.42 6.03
N ALA A 2 6.67 6.53 5.04
CA ALA A 2 5.43 5.91 4.62
C ALA A 2 4.83 5.08 5.75
N VAL A 3 3.53 5.24 5.98
CA VAL A 3 2.75 4.47 6.95
C VAL A 3 2.44 3.11 6.33
N ILE A 4 2.67 2.02 7.06
CA ILE A 4 2.32 0.67 6.61
C ILE A 4 0.88 0.39 7.04
N GLU A 5 0.01 0.14 6.07
CA GLU A 5 -1.43 -0.06 6.28
C GLU A 5 -1.80 -1.53 6.38
N GLU A 6 -1.14 -2.39 5.58
CA GLU A 6 -1.38 -3.83 5.57
C GLU A 6 -0.14 -4.56 5.02
N GLU A 7 0.11 -5.77 5.52
CA GLU A 7 1.18 -6.64 5.03
C GLU A 7 0.72 -8.11 5.02
N ILE A 8 0.83 -8.75 3.86
CA ILE A 8 0.64 -10.19 3.70
C ILE A 8 2.00 -10.83 3.47
N VAL A 9 2.36 -11.77 4.33
CA VAL A 9 3.61 -12.52 4.25
C VAL A 9 3.33 -13.97 3.92
N HIS A 10 3.94 -14.48 2.86
CA HIS A 10 3.90 -15.88 2.48
C HIS A 10 5.28 -16.50 2.60
N TRP A 11 5.32 -17.67 3.22
CA TRP A 11 6.51 -18.51 3.34
C TRP A 11 6.32 -19.75 2.48
N TRP A 12 7.34 -20.11 1.72
CA TRP A 12 7.33 -21.31 0.90
C TRP A 12 8.74 -21.90 0.83
N LYS A 13 8.83 -23.17 0.45
CA LYS A 13 10.10 -23.85 0.21
C LYS A 13 10.23 -24.19 -1.26
N ASP A 14 11.41 -24.01 -1.82
CA ASP A 14 11.68 -24.43 -3.19
C ASP A 14 11.97 -25.94 -3.29
N GLU A 15 12.23 -26.41 -4.51
CA GLU A 15 12.56 -27.81 -4.81
C GLU A 15 13.86 -28.29 -4.14
N LYS A 16 14.73 -27.36 -3.72
CA LYS A 16 15.98 -27.63 -2.99
C LYS A 16 15.78 -27.58 -1.47
N GLY A 17 14.58 -27.25 -1.01
CA GLY A 17 14.23 -27.12 0.40
C GLY A 17 14.64 -25.78 1.02
N GLU A 18 15.09 -24.80 0.24
CA GLU A 18 15.40 -23.46 0.73
C GLU A 18 14.10 -22.71 1.05
N SER A 19 14.07 -22.06 2.21
CA SER A 19 12.91 -21.28 2.65
C SER A 19 12.97 -19.87 2.08
N HIS A 20 11.90 -19.49 1.39
CA HIS A 20 11.75 -18.19 0.75
C HIS A 20 10.62 -17.40 1.41
N ARG A 21 10.74 -16.07 1.35
CA ARG A 21 9.75 -15.13 1.86
C ARG A 21 9.29 -14.20 0.74
N ASN A 22 7.97 -14.13 0.58
CA ASN A 22 7.30 -13.14 -0.24
C ASN A 22 6.44 -12.25 0.64
N ALA A 23 6.41 -10.95 0.37
CA ALA A 23 5.53 -10.04 1.07
C ALA A 23 4.87 -9.04 0.12
N LEU A 24 3.55 -8.90 0.26
CA LEU A 24 2.76 -7.83 -0.34
C LEU A 24 2.48 -6.81 0.76
N ARG A 25 2.90 -5.57 0.56
CA ARG A 25 2.72 -4.50 1.54
C ARG A 25 2.01 -3.31 0.91
N LEU A 26 1.03 -2.78 1.63
CA LEU A 26 0.38 -1.52 1.29
C LEU A 26 0.97 -0.42 2.18
N GLU A 27 1.58 0.56 1.54
CA GLU A 27 2.20 1.72 2.17
C GLU A 27 1.46 2.99 1.73
N ARG A 28 1.40 3.96 2.62
CA ARG A 28 0.69 5.22 2.42
C ARG A 28 1.58 6.40 2.78
N ASP A 29 1.63 7.38 1.91
CA ASP A 29 2.12 8.72 2.21
C ASP A 29 0.92 9.67 2.19
N ASP A 30 0.77 10.46 3.26
CA ASP A 30 -0.32 11.42 3.42
C ASP A 30 -0.34 12.47 2.31
N ALA A 31 -1.51 13.07 2.07
CA ALA A 31 -1.60 14.26 1.25
C ALA A 31 -0.83 15.42 1.92
N GLN A 32 -0.09 16.18 1.13
CA GLN A 32 0.77 17.24 1.64
C GLN A 32 0.59 18.53 0.86
N GLU A 33 0.86 19.65 1.51
CA GLU A 33 0.99 20.93 0.83
C GLU A 33 2.42 21.12 0.36
N ILE A 34 2.62 21.27 -0.96
CA ILE A 34 3.93 21.45 -1.56
C ILE A 34 3.90 22.73 -2.39
N ASN A 35 4.76 23.69 -2.02
CA ASN A 35 4.83 25.03 -2.62
C ASN A 35 3.50 25.79 -2.58
N GLY A 36 2.74 25.66 -1.48
CA GLY A 36 1.46 26.33 -1.31
C GLY A 36 0.29 25.68 -2.05
N PHE A 37 0.47 24.46 -2.59
CA PHE A 37 -0.58 23.74 -3.30
C PHE A 37 -0.81 22.35 -2.69
N PRO A 38 -2.07 21.97 -2.40
CA PRO A 38 -2.40 20.61 -1.98
C PRO A 38 -2.05 19.55 -3.04
N ARG A 39 -1.24 18.57 -2.66
CA ARG A 39 -0.87 17.40 -3.47
C ARG A 39 -1.58 16.15 -2.97
N ASP A 40 -1.85 15.23 -3.88
CA ASP A 40 -2.38 13.93 -3.53
C ASP A 40 -1.39 13.17 -2.64
N GLY A 41 -1.92 12.40 -1.69
CA GLY A 41 -1.14 11.35 -1.05
C GLY A 41 -0.85 10.22 -2.04
N ILE A 42 0.11 9.36 -1.68
CA ILE A 42 0.57 8.27 -2.54
C ILE A 42 0.27 6.95 -1.84
N ILE A 43 -0.26 5.99 -2.60
CA ILE A 43 -0.37 4.60 -2.15
C ILE A 43 0.66 3.79 -2.90
N THR A 44 1.55 3.14 -2.17
CA THR A 44 2.56 2.24 -2.72
C THR A 44 2.17 0.80 -2.43
N VAL A 45 2.00 0.00 -3.48
CA VAL A 45 1.85 -1.46 -3.36
C VAL A 45 3.21 -2.09 -3.62
N ARG A 46 3.86 -2.53 -2.55
CA ARG A 46 5.20 -3.12 -2.61
C ARG A 46 5.13 -4.63 -2.67
N ILE A 47 5.77 -5.21 -3.69
CA ILE A 47 6.00 -6.64 -3.80
C ILE A 47 7.46 -6.88 -3.45
N MET A 48 7.70 -7.43 -2.25
CA MET A 48 9.02 -7.87 -1.84
C MET A 48 9.12 -9.36 -2.15
N ASN A 49 9.93 -9.69 -3.16
CA ASN A 49 10.20 -11.05 -3.54
C ASN A 49 11.71 -11.29 -3.51
N THR A 50 12.12 -12.35 -2.81
CA THR A 50 13.52 -12.78 -2.72
C THR A 50 14.01 -13.43 -4.03
N VAL A 51 13.09 -13.84 -4.90
CA VAL A 51 13.33 -14.48 -6.20
C VAL A 51 12.63 -13.69 -7.31
N ALA A 52 13.37 -13.14 -8.26
CA ALA A 52 12.94 -11.99 -9.09
C ALA A 52 11.75 -12.17 -10.08
N GLN A 53 10.95 -13.24 -10.03
CA GLN A 53 9.89 -13.47 -11.03
C GLN A 53 8.59 -14.13 -10.53
N GLN A 54 8.33 -14.24 -9.22
CA GLN A 54 7.06 -14.84 -8.77
C GLN A 54 5.97 -13.79 -8.53
N ALA A 55 4.79 -14.06 -9.08
CA ALA A 55 3.56 -13.39 -8.70
C ALA A 55 3.13 -13.82 -7.29
N ILE A 56 2.62 -12.88 -6.49
CA ILE A 56 1.95 -13.22 -5.23
C ILE A 56 0.57 -13.77 -5.56
N LYS A 57 0.29 -14.99 -5.08
CA LYS A 57 -1.03 -15.61 -5.17
C LYS A 57 -1.76 -15.30 -3.89
N LEU A 58 -2.90 -14.64 -3.98
CA LEU A 58 -3.75 -14.34 -2.83
C LEU A 58 -4.89 -15.35 -2.78
N SER A 59 -5.21 -15.82 -1.59
CA SER A 59 -6.51 -16.46 -1.34
C SER A 59 -7.64 -15.43 -1.51
N PRO A 60 -8.90 -15.86 -1.72
CA PRO A 60 -10.02 -14.94 -1.85
C PRO A 60 -10.18 -14.00 -0.65
N ASP A 61 -9.93 -14.47 0.58
CA ASP A 61 -9.98 -13.66 1.81
C ASP A 61 -8.89 -12.59 1.82
N GLU A 62 -7.64 -12.96 1.50
CA GLU A 62 -6.51 -12.04 1.40
C GLU A 62 -6.72 -10.98 0.32
N ALA A 63 -7.26 -11.38 -0.84
CA ALA A 63 -7.59 -10.47 -1.92
C ALA A 63 -8.68 -9.46 -1.51
N LEU A 64 -9.73 -9.93 -0.80
CA LEU A 64 -10.79 -9.09 -0.28
C LEU A 64 -10.24 -8.10 0.76
N ARG A 65 -9.40 -8.58 1.68
CA ARG A 65 -8.79 -7.77 2.75
C ARG A 65 -7.93 -6.64 2.19
N ILE A 66 -6.98 -6.96 1.30
CA ILE A 66 -6.11 -5.95 0.65
C ILE A 66 -6.95 -4.95 -0.15
N SER A 67 -7.93 -5.41 -0.92
CA SER A 67 -8.77 -4.52 -1.74
C SER A 67 -9.59 -3.57 -0.88
N THR A 68 -10.12 -4.06 0.25
CA THR A 68 -10.88 -3.25 1.21
C THR A 68 -9.99 -2.22 1.88
N GLN A 69 -8.78 -2.61 2.31
CA GLN A 69 -7.82 -1.67 2.88
C GLN A 69 -7.39 -0.61 1.87
N LEU A 70 -7.08 -1.01 0.62
CA LEU A 70 -6.74 -0.10 -0.46
C LEU A 70 -7.85 0.93 -0.70
N LEU A 71 -9.11 0.47 -0.74
CA LEU A 71 -10.27 1.35 -0.89
C LEU A 71 -10.40 2.34 0.27
N ALA A 72 -10.23 1.87 1.50
CA ALA A 72 -10.34 2.71 2.69
C ALA A 72 -9.27 3.81 2.69
N VAL A 73 -8.01 3.43 2.44
CA VAL A 73 -6.87 4.34 2.37
C VAL A 73 -7.03 5.36 1.23
N ALA A 74 -7.46 4.93 0.05
CA ALA A 74 -7.69 5.84 -1.07
C ALA A 74 -8.76 6.89 -0.76
N LYS A 75 -9.85 6.49 -0.07
CA LYS A 75 -10.88 7.44 0.37
C LYS A 75 -10.34 8.45 1.38
N ASP A 76 -9.52 8.00 2.33
CA ASP A 76 -8.90 8.87 3.32
C ASP A 76 -8.02 9.94 2.65
N LEU A 77 -7.09 9.54 1.78
CA LEU A 77 -6.19 10.47 1.07
C LEU A 77 -6.95 11.50 0.21
N LEU A 78 -8.03 11.09 -0.45
CA LEU A 78 -8.88 12.02 -1.21
C LEU A 78 -9.53 13.07 -0.29
N ASN A 79 -9.98 12.66 0.90
CA ASN A 79 -10.57 13.57 1.87
C ASN A 79 -9.51 14.49 2.48
N GLN A 80 -8.32 13.99 2.79
CA GLN A 80 -7.20 14.82 3.27
C GLN A 80 -6.88 15.94 2.28
N LYS A 81 -6.74 15.61 0.99
CA LYS A 81 -6.49 16.64 -0.04
C LYS A 81 -7.63 17.66 -0.14
N ARG A 82 -8.89 17.24 -0.03
CA ARG A 82 -10.03 18.18 0.00
C ARG A 82 -9.95 19.11 1.21
N SER A 83 -9.61 18.60 2.39
CA SER A 83 -9.44 19.41 3.60
C SER A 83 -8.32 20.43 3.43
N LEU A 84 -7.19 20.05 2.81
CA LEU A 84 -6.11 20.98 2.48
C LEU A 84 -6.56 22.08 1.50
N TRP A 85 -7.37 21.74 0.50
CA TRP A 85 -7.95 22.74 -0.41
C TRP A 85 -8.92 23.69 0.26
N GLN A 86 -9.70 23.21 1.24
CA GLN A 86 -10.60 24.06 2.01
C GLN A 86 -9.81 25.07 2.84
N GLY A 87 -8.79 24.62 3.57
CA GLY A 87 -7.93 25.50 4.36
C GLY A 87 -7.10 26.48 3.54
N HIS A 88 -6.78 26.17 2.28
CA HIS A 88 -6.07 27.10 1.39
C HIS A 88 -6.96 28.24 0.85
N ASN A 89 -8.26 28.01 0.73
CA ASN A 89 -9.22 28.97 0.16
C ASN A 89 -9.88 29.89 1.20
N GLU A 90 -9.62 29.65 2.49
CA GLU A 90 -10.01 30.51 3.62
C GLU A 90 -8.93 31.57 3.92
#